data_AF-A0A1J4U1J8-F1
#
_entry.id   AF-A0A1J4U1J8-F1
#
_cell.length_a   1.000
_cell.length_b   1.000
_cell.length_c   1.000
_cell.angle_alpha   90.00
_cell.angle_beta   90.00
_cell.angle_gamma   90.00
#
_symmetry.space_group_name_H-M   'P 1'
#
loop_
_entity.id
_entity.type
_entity.pdbx_description
1 polymer ?
#
loop_
_entity_poly.entity_id
_entity_poly.type
_entity_poly.pdbx_seq_one_letter_code
_entity_poly.pdbx_strand_id
1 'polypeptide(L)'
;MDNVLKIKKQELSQALRTLKEVLRKKNQNEIIRDAVIKRFEYTFESAWKTVKLFLRQAHGIDVFSPKDCWRELRKNTPFTDEETVLLLKMADDRNEIIHTYREEFAEELYGKIKVDYYKLLEKIYKII
;
A
#
# COMPACT_ATOMS: atom_id res chain seq x y z
N MET A 1 -11.79 18.75 10.27
CA MET A 1 -11.16 17.71 9.43
C MET A 1 -12.06 17.50 8.24
N ASP A 2 -11.58 17.76 7.02
CA ASP A 2 -12.36 17.67 5.79
C ASP A 2 -13.02 16.28 5.66
N ASN A 3 -14.31 16.25 5.31
CA ASN A 3 -15.11 15.04 5.21
C ASN A 3 -14.51 14.05 4.20
N VAL A 4 -13.81 14.53 3.17
CA VAL A 4 -13.21 13.70 2.11
C VAL A 4 -12.06 12.83 2.64
N LEU A 5 -11.12 13.40 3.41
CA LEU A 5 -9.99 12.63 3.95
C LEU A 5 -10.47 11.56 4.94
N LYS A 6 -11.49 11.88 5.75
CA LYS A 6 -12.11 10.92 6.66
C LYS A 6 -12.69 9.72 5.91
N ILE A 7 -13.42 9.95 4.81
CA ILE A 7 -13.98 8.89 3.97
C ILE A 7 -12.85 8.05 3.35
N LYS A 8 -11.80 8.68 2.80
CA LYS A 8 -10.66 7.96 2.22
C LYS A 8 -9.90 7.11 3.24
N LYS A 9 -9.73 7.61 4.46
CA LYS A 9 -9.15 6.83 5.56
C LYS A 9 -10.03 5.63 5.93
N GLN A 10 -11.36 5.74 5.88
CA GLN A 10 -12.27 4.62 6.09
C GLN A 10 -12.18 3.57 4.97
N GLU A 11 -12.15 4.01 3.71
CA GLU A 11 -11.93 3.13 2.55
C GLU A 11 -10.60 2.36 2.66
N LEU A 12 -9.51 3.06 3.02
CA LEU A 12 -8.20 2.44 3.25
C LEU A 12 -8.25 1.41 4.39
N SER A 13 -8.92 1.73 5.50
CA SER A 13 -9.12 0.80 6.62
C SER A 13 -9.83 -0.49 6.16
N GLN A 14 -10.87 -0.34 5.33
CA GLN A 14 -11.60 -1.49 4.79
C GLN A 14 -10.73 -2.32 3.85
N ALA A 15 -9.97 -1.70 2.96
CA ALA A 15 -9.05 -2.39 2.05
C ALA A 15 -7.93 -3.13 2.81
N LEU A 16 -7.36 -2.51 3.85
CA LEU A 16 -6.38 -3.15 4.73
C LEU A 16 -6.96 -4.37 5.45
N ARG A 17 -8.21 -4.30 5.90
CA ARG A 17 -8.88 -5.41 6.57
C ARG A 17 -9.04 -6.60 5.62
N THR A 18 -9.50 -6.37 4.39
CA THR A 18 -9.67 -7.45 3.42
C THR A 18 -8.33 -8.05 3.02
N LEU A 19 -7.25 -7.26 2.89
CA LEU A 19 -5.90 -7.79 2.67
C LEU A 19 -5.41 -8.63 3.86
N LYS A 20 -5.63 -8.16 5.09
CA LYS A 20 -5.28 -8.88 6.33
C LYS A 20 -6.00 -10.23 6.42
N GLU A 21 -7.28 -10.27 6.07
CA GLU A 21 -8.10 -11.48 6.10
C GLU A 21 -7.55 -12.59 5.19
N VAL A 22 -7.15 -12.24 3.97
CA VAL A 22 -6.63 -13.22 3.01
C VAL A 22 -5.21 -13.66 3.38
N LEU A 23 -4.37 -12.76 3.90
CA LEU A 23 -3.02 -13.09 4.38
C LEU A 23 -3.04 -14.09 5.56
N ARG A 24 -4.13 -14.13 6.33
CA ARG A 24 -4.32 -15.04 7.48
C ARG A 24 -4.86 -16.42 7.11
N LYS A 25 -5.20 -16.69 5.84
CA LYS A 25 -5.68 -18.01 5.41
C LYS A 25 -4.55 -19.04 5.51
N LYS A 26 -4.85 -20.19 6.12
CA LYS A 26 -3.88 -21.29 6.37
C LYS A 26 -3.56 -22.11 5.10
N ASN A 27 -4.54 -22.29 4.23
CA ASN A 27 -4.39 -23.08 3.00
C ASN A 27 -3.90 -22.17 1.87
N GLN A 28 -2.60 -21.90 1.83
CA GLN A 28 -2.00 -21.08 0.78
C GLN A 28 -1.91 -21.92 -0.50
N ASN A 29 -2.52 -21.41 -1.56
CA ASN A 29 -2.49 -21.95 -2.92
C ASN A 29 -2.54 -20.78 -3.91
N GLU A 30 -2.45 -21.07 -5.20
CA GLU A 30 -2.50 -20.08 -6.29
C GLU A 30 -3.71 -19.13 -6.18
N ILE A 31 -4.90 -19.65 -5.86
CA ILE A 31 -6.12 -18.84 -5.73
C ILE A 31 -5.99 -17.84 -4.57
N ILE A 32 -5.45 -18.26 -3.44
CA ILE A 32 -5.21 -17.38 -2.29
C ILE A 32 -4.11 -16.37 -2.60
N ARG A 33 -3.03 -16.79 -3.27
CA ARG A 33 -1.94 -15.91 -3.71
C ARG A 33 -2.47 -14.80 -4.62
N ASP A 34 -3.23 -15.16 -5.64
CA ASP A 34 -3.80 -14.22 -6.60
C ASP A 34 -4.80 -13.28 -5.92
N ALA A 35 -5.60 -13.81 -4.98
CA ALA A 35 -6.45 -12.97 -4.13
C ALA A 35 -5.62 -11.99 -3.29
N VAL A 36 -4.51 -12.40 -2.69
CA VAL A 36 -3.62 -11.48 -1.94
C VAL A 36 -3.08 -10.38 -2.85
N ILE A 37 -2.57 -10.73 -4.02
CA ILE A 37 -2.03 -9.77 -4.98
C ILE A 37 -3.11 -8.78 -5.42
N LYS A 38 -4.32 -9.26 -5.74
CA LYS A 38 -5.42 -8.38 -6.11
C LYS A 38 -5.85 -7.45 -4.98
N ARG A 39 -5.89 -7.97 -3.75
CA ARG A 39 -6.22 -7.16 -2.56
C ARG A 39 -5.13 -6.16 -2.22
N PHE A 40 -3.87 -6.51 -2.45
CA PHE A 40 -2.74 -5.60 -2.35
C PHE A 40 -2.87 -4.46 -3.37
N GLU A 41 -3.16 -4.77 -4.64
CA GLU A 41 -3.26 -3.77 -5.72
C GLU A 41 -4.23 -2.62 -5.37
N TYR A 42 -5.47 -2.95 -4.98
CA TYR A 42 -6.44 -1.90 -4.63
C TYR A 42 -6.13 -1.25 -3.27
N THR A 43 -5.48 -1.96 -2.34
CA THR A 43 -5.11 -1.38 -1.04
C THR A 43 -4.00 -0.35 -1.22
N PHE A 44 -3.01 -0.66 -2.06
CA PHE A 44 -1.98 0.28 -2.49
C PHE A 44 -2.63 1.52 -3.12
N GLU A 45 -3.57 1.32 -4.05
CA GLU A 45 -4.26 2.41 -4.73
C GLU A 45 -5.01 3.33 -3.77
N SER A 46 -5.71 2.75 -2.79
CA SER A 46 -6.38 3.49 -1.72
C SER A 46 -5.38 4.23 -0.83
N ALA A 47 -4.25 3.59 -0.50
CA ALA A 47 -3.24 4.16 0.38
C ALA A 47 -2.60 5.41 -0.22
N TRP A 48 -2.05 5.36 -1.44
CA TRP A 48 -1.34 6.51 -2.01
C TRP A 48 -2.29 7.68 -2.31
N LYS A 49 -3.55 7.41 -2.68
CA LYS A 49 -4.58 8.47 -2.83
C LYS A 49 -4.93 9.13 -1.51
N THR A 50 -4.98 8.35 -0.42
CA THR A 50 -5.22 8.88 0.93
C THR A 50 -4.04 9.73 1.38
N VAL A 51 -2.80 9.26 1.14
CA VAL A 51 -1.55 10.00 1.43
C VAL A 51 -1.50 11.31 0.66
N LYS A 52 -1.85 11.30 -0.63
CA LYS A 52 -1.93 12.49 -1.47
C LYS A 52 -2.85 13.56 -0.86
N LEU A 53 -4.03 13.16 -0.40
CA LEU A 53 -4.97 14.08 0.25
C LEU A 53 -4.45 14.57 1.61
N PHE A 54 -3.86 13.67 2.40
CA PHE A 54 -3.24 14.02 3.67
C PHE A 54 -2.14 15.08 3.49
N LEU A 55 -1.20 14.85 2.56
CA LEU A 55 -0.12 15.78 2.26
C LEU A 55 -0.64 17.15 1.81
N ARG A 56 -1.67 17.16 0.95
CA ARG A 56 -2.30 18.41 0.52
C ARG A 56 -2.97 19.16 1.67
N GLN A 57 -3.72 18.47 2.53
CA GLN A 57 -4.51 19.10 3.59
C GLN A 57 -3.68 19.50 4.81
N ALA A 58 -2.74 18.65 5.23
CA ALA A 58 -1.95 18.88 6.44
C ALA A 58 -0.68 19.70 6.17
N HIS A 59 -0.12 19.62 4.96
CA HIS A 59 1.18 20.22 4.63
C HIS A 59 1.13 21.19 3.44
N GLY A 60 0.00 21.30 2.73
CA GLY A 60 -0.10 22.15 1.53
C GLY A 60 0.72 21.64 0.34
N ILE A 61 1.06 20.34 0.33
CA ILE A 61 1.94 19.73 -0.68
C ILE A 61 1.10 18.97 -1.71
N ASP A 62 1.21 19.36 -2.98
CA ASP A 62 0.62 18.63 -4.10
C ASP A 62 1.60 17.59 -4.65
N VAL A 63 1.13 16.33 -4.76
CA VAL A 63 1.87 15.19 -5.30
C VAL A 63 1.08 14.52 -6.42
N PHE A 64 1.78 13.95 -7.40
CA PHE A 64 1.18 13.49 -8.65
C PHE A 64 1.40 12.00 -8.95
N SER A 65 2.27 11.33 -8.21
CA SER A 65 2.51 9.89 -8.34
C SER A 65 2.65 9.21 -6.97
N PRO A 66 2.49 7.87 -6.88
CA PRO A 66 2.75 7.14 -5.65
C PRO A 66 4.18 7.36 -5.13
N LYS A 67 5.19 7.36 -6.01
CA LYS A 67 6.58 7.58 -5.62
C LYS A 67 6.79 8.97 -5.02
N ASP A 68 6.15 9.99 -5.56
CA ASP A 68 6.21 11.34 -4.98
C ASP A 68 5.51 11.39 -3.63
N CYS A 69 4.36 10.70 -3.49
CA CYS A 69 3.68 10.56 -2.20
C CYS A 69 4.61 9.96 -1.15
N TRP A 70 5.36 8.90 -1.46
CA TRP A 70 6.25 8.23 -0.51
C TRP A 70 7.44 9.11 -0.11
N ARG A 71 8.02 9.84 -1.06
CA ARG A 71 9.12 10.79 -0.77
C ARG A 71 8.66 11.93 0.12
N GLU A 72 7.49 12.51 -0.15
CA GLU A 72 6.95 13.59 0.66
C GLU A 72 6.43 13.10 2.01
N LEU A 73 5.86 11.90 2.08
CA LEU A 73 5.44 11.27 3.33
C LEU A 73 6.63 11.15 4.29
N ARG A 74 7.80 10.70 3.82
CA ARG A 74 9.03 10.64 4.62
C ARG A 74 9.46 11.99 5.17
N LYS A 75 9.38 13.06 4.39
CA LYS A 75 9.79 14.41 4.86
C LYS A 75 8.88 14.95 5.96
N ASN A 76 7.63 14.51 5.97
CA ASN A 76 6.57 15.09 6.80
C ASN A 76 6.08 14.17 7.93
N THR A 77 6.62 12.96 8.04
CA THR A 77 6.18 11.95 9.04
C THR A 77 7.35 11.08 9.53
N PRO A 78 7.19 10.28 10.62
CA PRO A 78 8.24 9.42 11.18
C PRO A 78 8.58 8.15 10.36
N PHE A 79 8.44 8.18 9.04
CA PHE A 79 8.99 7.13 8.19
C PHE A 79 10.52 7.22 8.16
N THR A 80 11.21 6.08 8.13
CA THR A 80 12.67 6.06 7.98
C THR A 80 13.09 6.03 6.51
N ASP A 81 14.38 6.22 6.25
CA ASP A 81 14.90 6.16 4.88
C ASP A 81 14.80 4.73 4.33
N GLU A 82 15.04 3.70 5.15
CA GLU A 82 14.89 2.29 4.79
C GLU A 82 13.44 1.93 4.44
N GLU A 83 12.48 2.38 5.25
CA GLU A 83 11.06 2.18 4.93
C GLU A 83 10.66 2.92 3.66
N THR A 84 11.24 4.09 3.40
CA THR A 84 10.99 4.86 2.18
C THR A 84 11.52 4.14 0.95
N VAL A 85 12.70 3.52 1.03
CA VAL A 85 13.23 2.67 -0.04
C VAL A 85 12.28 1.50 -0.32
N LEU A 86 11.76 0.85 0.73
CA LEU A 86 10.77 -0.23 0.57
C LEU A 86 9.44 0.26 -0.03
N LEU A 87 8.96 1.44 0.34
CA LEU A 87 7.76 2.06 -0.26
C LEU A 87 7.95 2.36 -1.75
N LEU A 88 9.14 2.83 -2.14
CA LEU A 88 9.48 3.07 -3.54
C LEU A 88 9.52 1.75 -4.33
N LYS A 89 10.13 0.70 -3.77
CA LYS A 89 10.13 -0.64 -4.36
C LYS A 89 8.71 -1.22 -4.46
N MET A 90 7.88 -1.02 -3.44
CA MET A 90 6.46 -1.43 -3.46
C MET A 90 5.70 -0.75 -4.61
N ALA A 91 6.01 0.50 -4.93
CA ALA A 91 5.41 1.19 -6.06
C ALA A 91 5.86 0.62 -7.42
N ASP A 92 7.13 0.20 -7.52
CA ASP A 92 7.65 -0.50 -8.71
C ASP A 92 7.00 -1.88 -8.88
N ASP A 93 7.00 -2.70 -7.83
CA ASP A 93 6.38 -4.02 -7.84
C ASP A 93 4.87 -3.96 -8.16
N ARG A 94 4.18 -2.90 -7.72
CA ARG A 94 2.77 -2.67 -8.09
C ARG A 94 2.61 -2.41 -9.59
N ASN A 95 3.52 -1.67 -10.23
CA ASN A 95 3.43 -1.45 -11.68
C ASN A 95 3.64 -2.75 -12.46
N GLU A 96 4.45 -3.65 -11.92
CA GLU A 96 4.74 -4.96 -12.51
C GLU A 96 3.65 -6.02 -12.23
N ILE A 97 2.59 -5.71 -11.48
CA ILE A 97 1.47 -6.65 -11.18
C ILE A 97 0.87 -7.24 -12.44
N ILE A 98 0.89 -6.54 -13.57
CA ILE A 98 0.40 -7.08 -14.86
C ILE A 98 1.11 -8.38 -15.27
N HIS A 99 2.30 -8.65 -14.73
CA HIS A 99 3.11 -9.82 -15.00
C HIS A 99 2.87 -11.00 -14.05
N THR A 100 1.83 -10.95 -13.20
CA THR A 100 1.54 -12.02 -12.22
C THR A 100 1.03 -13.32 -12.84
N TYR A 101 0.79 -13.35 -14.17
CA TYR A 101 0.64 -14.62 -14.89
C TYR A 101 1.93 -15.46 -14.89
N ARG A 102 3.09 -14.84 -14.63
CA ARG A 102 4.36 -15.55 -14.37
C ARG A 102 4.38 -15.98 -12.90
N GLU A 103 4.36 -17.28 -12.69
CA GLU A 103 4.24 -17.87 -11.36
C GLU A 103 5.36 -17.44 -10.40
N GLU A 104 6.61 -17.44 -10.86
CA GLU A 104 7.77 -17.01 -10.08
C GLU A 104 7.62 -15.56 -9.55
N PHE A 105 7.16 -14.65 -10.41
CA PHE A 105 6.92 -13.26 -10.01
C PHE A 105 5.75 -13.15 -9.03
N ALA A 106 4.68 -13.91 -9.24
CA ALA A 106 3.55 -13.93 -8.32
C ALA A 106 3.95 -14.44 -6.93
N GLU A 107 4.78 -15.48 -6.84
CA GLU A 107 5.32 -15.99 -5.58
C GLU A 107 6.24 -14.98 -4.89
N GLU A 108 7.15 -14.35 -5.64
CA GLU A 108 8.04 -13.31 -5.10
C GLU A 108 7.23 -12.14 -4.53
N LEU A 109 6.30 -11.60 -5.31
CA LEU A 109 5.44 -10.49 -4.90
C LEU A 109 4.59 -10.86 -3.69
N TYR A 110 4.02 -12.06 -3.67
CA TYR A 110 3.27 -12.58 -2.53
C TYR A 110 4.10 -12.58 -1.25
N GLY A 111 5.35 -13.06 -1.32
CA GLY A 111 6.30 -13.03 -0.21
C GLY A 111 6.52 -11.63 0.32
N LYS A 112 6.83 -10.67 -0.57
CA LYS A 112 7.03 -9.25 -0.20
C LYS A 112 5.79 -8.63 0.44
N ILE A 113 4.60 -8.93 -0.07
CA ILE A 113 3.33 -8.44 0.49
C ILE A 113 3.16 -8.91 1.93
N LYS A 114 3.39 -10.21 2.16
CA LYS A 114 3.20 -10.86 3.47
C LYS A 114 4.23 -10.39 4.50
N VAL A 115 5.48 -10.19 4.10
CA VAL A 115 6.58 -9.88 5.02
C VAL A 115 6.70 -8.38 5.28
N ASP A 116 6.61 -7.55 4.24
CA ASP A 116 6.98 -6.13 4.30
C ASP A 116 5.81 -5.19 3.96
N TYR A 117 5.19 -5.34 2.78
CA TYR A 117 4.30 -4.29 2.26
C TYR A 117 3.02 -4.13 3.07
N TYR A 118 2.46 -5.21 3.61
CA TYR A 118 1.32 -5.11 4.51
C TYR A 118 1.63 -4.25 5.74
N LYS A 119 2.82 -4.40 6.33
CA LYS A 119 3.23 -3.62 7.52
C LYS A 119 3.39 -2.14 7.18
N LEU A 120 3.96 -1.83 6.02
CA LEU A 120 4.10 -0.45 5.55
C LEU A 120 2.74 0.21 5.32
N LEU A 121 1.80 -0.48 4.66
CA LEU A 121 0.44 0.01 4.45
C LEU A 121 -0.31 0.19 5.78
N GLU A 122 -0.12 -0.71 6.75
CA GLU A 122 -0.70 -0.56 8.09
C GLU A 122 -0.08 0.64 8.85
N LYS A 123 1.23 0.89 8.70
CA LYS A 123 1.91 2.06 9.26
C LYS A 123 1.40 3.37 8.64
N ILE A 124 1.23 3.42 7.31
CA ILE A 124 0.62 4.56 6.61
C ILE A 124 -0.73 4.91 7.23
N TYR A 125 -1.61 3.91 7.38
CA TYR A 125 -2.95 4.11 7.93
C TYR A 125 -2.98 4.62 9.38
N LYS A 126 -1.96 4.29 10.18
CA LYS A 126 -1.85 4.74 11.58
C LYS A 126 -1.36 6.19 11.70
N ILE A 127 -0.60 6.67 10.72
CA ILE A 127 0.03 8.01 10.74
C ILE A 127 -0.89 9.07 10.16
N ILE A 128 -1.58 8.76 9.06
CA ILE A 128 -2.68 9.57 8.51
C ILE A 128 -3.88 9.43 9.44
#